data_AF-A0A4U5NMD2-F1
#
_entry.id   AF-A0A4U5NMD2-F1
#
_cell.length_a   1.000
_cell.length_b   1.000
_cell.length_c   1.000
_cell.angle_alpha   90.00
_cell.angle_beta   90.00
_cell.angle_gamma   90.00
#
_symmetry.space_group_name_H-M   'P 1'
#
loop_
_entity.id
_entity.type
_entity.pdbx_description
1 polymer ?
#
loop_
_entity_poly.entity_id
_entity_poly.type
_entity_poly.pdbx_seq_one_letter_code
_entity_poly.pdbx_strand_id
1 'polypeptide(L)'
;MCSVWENLTVELPTMITSGSTRKLLSDLSGYAEPGHILAIMGPSGSGKSTLLDSLAGRLSSNVKMSGKVLLNARRSSIDCRDISYVTQEDFFLGTLTVKETITYSAHLRLPRKTTKEELDSVVENTIMEMGLQDCADSKIGNWHLRGISTGEKKRLSIGVEILTRPHIMLLDEPTTGLDSASAFFVMRALSSIAYDGKIVICSLHQPSSDVFNLLDDLLLLSGGETVYFGEAKMAVKFFAEAGFPCPTKRNPSDHFLRCINLDFDIIAEALLRYQNICVRALSCSYDVHWRLTWSLTSGPVGLVEVHAS
;
A
#
# COMPACT_ATOMS: atom_id res chain seq x y z
N MET A 1 -1.89 16.78 16.72
CA MET A 1 -2.87 16.84 15.63
C MET A 1 -2.99 15.42 15.11
N CYS A 2 -4.08 14.68 15.27
CA CYS A 2 -4.15 13.28 14.78
C CYS A 2 -5.32 13.12 13.82
N SER A 3 -5.16 12.22 12.85
CA SER A 3 -6.26 11.73 12.02
C SER A 3 -6.78 10.44 12.65
N VAL A 4 -8.08 10.35 12.90
CA VAL A 4 -8.71 9.18 13.50
C VAL A 4 -9.94 8.80 12.69
N TRP A 5 -10.10 7.52 12.38
CA TRP A 5 -11.33 6.99 11.80
C TRP A 5 -11.90 5.90 12.68
N GLU A 6 -13.23 5.87 12.80
CA GLU A 6 -13.97 4.96 13.68
C GLU A 6 -15.13 4.32 12.93
N ASN A 7 -15.20 2.99 12.99
CA ASN A 7 -16.26 2.15 12.40
C ASN A 7 -16.57 2.54 10.95
N LEU A 8 -15.51 2.75 10.15
CA LEU A 8 -15.60 3.18 8.78
C LEU A 8 -16.05 1.99 7.91
N THR A 9 -17.25 2.10 7.35
CA THR A 9 -17.83 1.10 6.44
C THR A 9 -18.19 1.77 5.12
N VAL A 10 -17.74 1.18 4.00
CA VAL A 10 -17.94 1.70 2.64
C VAL A 10 -18.64 0.67 1.78
N GLU A 11 -19.74 1.07 1.16
CA GLU A 11 -20.60 0.19 0.38
C GLU A 11 -20.88 0.76 -1.02
N LEU A 12 -20.79 -0.10 -2.04
CA LEU A 12 -21.16 0.20 -3.40
C LEU A 12 -22.49 -0.50 -3.74
N PRO A 13 -23.55 0.23 -4.15
CA PRO A 13 -24.78 -0.38 -4.62
C PRO A 13 -24.56 -1.11 -5.95
N THR A 14 -24.96 -2.38 -6.02
CA THR A 14 -24.80 -3.20 -7.22
C THR A 14 -25.97 -3.01 -8.18
N MET A 15 -25.67 -2.72 -9.45
CA MET A 15 -26.68 -2.46 -10.50
C MET A 15 -27.41 -3.73 -10.99
N ILE A 16 -26.94 -4.92 -10.60
CA ILE A 16 -27.36 -6.21 -11.20
C ILE A 16 -28.55 -6.83 -10.46
N THR A 17 -28.72 -6.56 -9.16
CA THR A 17 -29.85 -7.07 -8.36
C THR A 17 -30.39 -5.95 -7.48
N SER A 18 -31.66 -5.61 -7.64
CA SER A 18 -32.34 -4.55 -6.89
C SER A 18 -32.25 -4.82 -5.39
N GLY A 19 -31.32 -4.14 -4.71
CA GLY A 19 -31.17 -4.17 -3.25
C GLY A 19 -29.89 -4.80 -2.70
N SER A 20 -29.00 -5.36 -3.52
CA SER A 20 -27.70 -5.82 -3.02
C SER A 20 -26.70 -4.66 -2.94
N THR A 21 -25.95 -4.58 -1.85
CA THR A 21 -24.78 -3.69 -1.72
C THR A 21 -23.54 -4.55 -1.59
N ARG A 22 -22.47 -4.16 -2.30
CA ARG A 22 -21.14 -4.75 -2.15
C ARG A 22 -20.39 -3.93 -1.11
N LYS A 23 -20.06 -4.55 0.04
CA LYS A 23 -19.14 -3.96 1.01
C LYS A 23 -17.74 -3.93 0.44
N LEU A 24 -17.12 -2.76 0.46
CA LEU A 24 -15.71 -2.54 0.07
C LEU A 24 -14.81 -2.45 1.30
N LEU A 25 -15.34 -1.89 2.39
CA LEU A 25 -14.68 -1.72 3.68
C LEU A 25 -15.67 -2.05 4.80
N SER A 26 -15.22 -2.75 5.82
CA SER A 26 -16.05 -3.24 6.93
C SER A 26 -15.48 -2.83 8.29
N ASP A 27 -16.13 -1.87 8.94
CA ASP A 27 -15.90 -1.43 10.32
C ASP A 27 -14.44 -1.11 10.67
N LEU A 28 -13.71 -0.46 9.76
CA LEU A 28 -12.32 -0.10 10.03
C LEU A 28 -12.21 1.01 11.06
N SER A 29 -11.26 0.84 11.98
CA SER A 29 -10.88 1.86 12.95
C SER A 29 -9.36 1.97 13.03
N GLY A 30 -8.86 3.17 13.23
CA GLY A 30 -7.43 3.42 13.30
C GLY A 30 -7.10 4.90 13.44
N TYR A 31 -5.81 5.20 13.51
CA TYR A 31 -5.32 6.56 13.63
C TYR A 31 -4.00 6.77 12.89
N ALA A 32 -3.64 8.03 12.67
CA ALA A 32 -2.34 8.43 12.15
C ALA A 32 -1.83 9.66 12.91
N GLU A 33 -0.55 9.64 13.28
CA GLU A 33 0.10 10.66 14.11
C GLU A 33 1.05 11.54 13.29
N PRO A 34 1.25 12.82 13.67
CA PRO A 34 2.24 13.69 13.04
C PRO A 34 3.65 13.17 13.32
N GLY A 35 4.56 13.35 12.38
CA GLY A 35 5.91 12.82 12.54
C GLY A 35 6.05 11.38 12.07
N HIS A 36 4.93 10.67 11.86
CA HIS A 36 4.91 9.26 11.49
C HIS A 36 4.44 9.06 10.06
N ILE A 37 4.97 8.02 9.42
CA ILE A 37 4.45 7.46 8.18
C ILE A 37 3.60 6.24 8.51
N LEU A 38 2.31 6.31 8.20
CA LEU A 38 1.41 5.16 8.21
C LEU A 38 1.37 4.51 6.83
N ALA A 39 1.85 3.27 6.74
CA ALA A 39 1.70 2.46 5.55
C ALA A 39 0.43 1.60 5.59
N ILE A 40 -0.39 1.71 4.55
CA ILE A 40 -1.51 0.83 4.29
C ILE A 40 -1.06 -0.25 3.31
N MET A 41 -1.01 -1.50 3.76
CA MET A 41 -0.58 -2.63 2.96
C MET A 41 -1.69 -3.68 2.86
N GLY A 42 -1.69 -4.44 1.78
CA GLY A 42 -2.72 -5.46 1.56
C GLY A 42 -2.74 -5.96 0.12
N PRO A 43 -3.32 -7.14 -0.14
CA PRO A 43 -3.45 -7.69 -1.49
C PRO A 43 -4.21 -6.74 -2.43
N SER A 44 -4.14 -6.99 -3.73
CA SER A 44 -4.97 -6.26 -4.69
C SER A 44 -6.46 -6.44 -4.36
N GLY A 45 -7.23 -5.36 -4.40
CA GLY A 45 -8.66 -5.41 -4.04
C GLY A 45 -8.98 -5.45 -2.53
N SER A 46 -7.99 -5.35 -1.65
CA SER A 46 -8.19 -5.29 -0.19
C SER A 46 -8.82 -4.01 0.35
N GLY A 47 -9.01 -2.98 -0.49
CA GLY A 47 -9.64 -1.71 -0.10
C GLY A 47 -8.68 -0.57 0.25
N LYS A 48 -7.37 -0.69 -0.03
CA LYS A 48 -6.35 0.37 0.26
C LYS A 48 -6.72 1.74 -0.32
N SER A 49 -6.92 1.83 -1.64
CA SER A 49 -7.30 3.07 -2.32
C SER A 49 -8.66 3.56 -1.86
N THR A 50 -9.60 2.64 -1.61
CA THR A 50 -10.93 2.99 -1.06
C THR A 50 -10.82 3.63 0.32
N LEU A 51 -9.92 3.16 1.18
CA LEU A 51 -9.66 3.77 2.48
C LEU A 51 -9.05 5.16 2.32
N LEU A 52 -8.03 5.31 1.46
CA LEU A 52 -7.43 6.62 1.17
C LEU A 52 -8.46 7.61 0.61
N ASP A 53 -9.27 7.21 -0.37
CA ASP A 53 -10.34 8.05 -0.94
C ASP A 53 -11.41 8.41 0.10
N SER A 54 -11.72 7.51 1.03
CA SER A 54 -12.64 7.77 2.15
C SER A 54 -12.09 8.85 3.08
N LEU A 55 -10.81 8.74 3.46
CA LEU A 55 -10.13 9.73 4.29
C LEU A 55 -9.99 11.09 3.59
N ALA A 56 -9.83 11.08 2.26
CA ALA A 56 -9.72 12.28 1.44
C ALA A 56 -11.08 12.94 1.12
N GLY A 57 -12.21 12.27 1.41
CA GLY A 57 -13.53 12.73 0.98
C GLY A 57 -13.75 12.67 -0.54
N ARG A 58 -13.05 11.77 -1.23
CA ARG A 58 -13.03 11.61 -2.70
C ARG A 58 -13.94 10.49 -3.22
N LEU A 59 -14.71 9.85 -2.34
CA LEU A 59 -15.62 8.78 -2.73
C LEU A 59 -16.65 9.27 -3.77
N SER A 60 -16.89 8.43 -4.78
CA SER A 60 -17.91 8.68 -5.80
C SER A 60 -19.30 8.81 -5.18
N SER A 61 -20.17 9.62 -5.79
CA SER A 61 -21.51 9.93 -5.27
C SER A 61 -22.44 8.73 -5.09
N ASN A 62 -22.18 7.64 -5.81
CA ASN A 62 -22.92 6.38 -5.69
C ASN A 62 -22.42 5.50 -4.54
N VAL A 63 -21.29 5.82 -3.91
CA VAL A 63 -20.73 5.05 -2.80
C VAL A 63 -21.28 5.59 -1.48
N LYS A 64 -21.75 4.70 -0.62
CA LYS A 64 -22.21 5.04 0.73
C LYS A 64 -21.08 4.84 1.73
N MET A 65 -20.75 5.89 2.47
CA MET A 65 -19.81 5.83 3.59
C MET A 65 -20.59 6.00 4.90
N SER A 66 -20.26 5.15 5.87
CA SER A 66 -20.73 5.24 7.26
C SER A 66 -19.52 5.19 8.20
N GLY A 67 -19.71 5.60 9.46
CA GLY A 67 -18.62 5.80 10.42
C GLY A 67 -18.24 7.27 10.55
N LYS A 68 -17.10 7.53 11.20
CA LYS A 68 -16.59 8.89 11.44
C LYS A 68 -15.14 9.00 11.01
N VAL A 69 -14.79 10.12 10.40
CA VAL A 69 -13.42 10.57 10.20
C VAL A 69 -13.27 11.87 10.98
N LEU A 70 -12.29 11.91 11.86
CA LEU A 70 -11.99 13.00 12.78
C LEU A 70 -10.60 13.51 12.46
N LEU A 71 -10.50 14.79 12.09
CA LEU A 71 -9.23 15.46 11.89
C LEU A 71 -9.05 16.42 13.06
N ASN A 72 -7.97 16.24 13.83
CA ASN A 72 -7.66 17.09 14.99
C ASN A 72 -8.78 17.17 16.04
N ALA A 73 -9.44 16.03 16.31
CA ALA A 73 -10.58 15.93 17.21
C ALA A 73 -11.80 16.82 16.84
N ARG A 74 -11.81 17.40 15.63
CA ARG A 74 -12.98 18.07 15.05
C ARG A 74 -13.66 17.12 14.07
N ARG A 75 -14.99 17.04 14.14
CA ARG A 75 -15.80 16.50 13.03
C ARG A 75 -15.71 17.50 11.89
N SER A 76 -14.68 17.41 11.07
CA SER A 76 -14.54 18.30 9.93
C SER A 76 -15.43 17.81 8.80
N SER A 77 -16.35 18.67 8.35
CA SER A 77 -16.52 18.84 6.91
C SER A 77 -15.11 19.02 6.34
N ILE A 78 -14.61 18.03 5.62
CA ILE A 78 -13.23 17.99 5.12
C ILE A 78 -12.99 19.26 4.31
N ASP A 79 -12.29 20.24 4.89
CA ASP A 79 -11.85 21.40 4.11
C ASP A 79 -10.66 20.89 3.29
N CYS A 80 -10.84 20.92 1.97
CA CYS A 80 -9.90 20.37 0.98
C CYS A 80 -8.49 20.97 1.09
N ARG A 81 -8.33 22.08 1.84
CA ARG A 81 -7.03 22.74 2.05
C ARG A 81 -6.11 22.03 3.05
N ASP A 82 -6.66 21.26 3.99
CA ASP A 82 -5.85 20.61 5.05
C ASP A 82 -5.29 19.25 4.61
N ILE A 83 -5.88 18.65 3.58
CA ILE A 83 -5.50 17.35 3.03
C ILE A 83 -4.97 17.52 1.62
N SER A 84 -3.81 16.93 1.33
CA SER A 84 -3.31 16.73 -0.02
C SER A 84 -3.42 15.25 -0.41
N TYR A 85 -3.67 14.99 -1.70
CA TYR A 85 -3.79 13.65 -2.26
C TYR A 85 -2.89 13.51 -3.48
N VAL A 86 -1.91 12.61 -3.38
CA VAL A 86 -1.05 12.20 -4.50
C VAL A 86 -1.65 10.93 -5.12
N THR A 87 -2.14 11.04 -6.34
CA THR A 87 -2.67 9.90 -7.11
C THR A 87 -1.55 8.96 -7.55
N GLN A 88 -1.91 7.73 -7.91
CA GLN A 88 -0.96 6.76 -8.46
C GLN A 88 -0.34 7.28 -9.77
N GLU A 89 -1.18 7.75 -10.70
CA GLU A 89 -0.75 8.33 -11.97
C GLU A 89 -0.41 9.82 -11.82
N ASP A 90 0.70 10.24 -12.43
CA ASP A 90 1.14 11.62 -12.44
C ASP A 90 0.90 12.26 -13.81
N PHE A 91 0.12 13.34 -13.86
CA PHE A 91 -0.21 14.06 -15.09
C PHE A 91 0.53 15.40 -15.15
N PHE A 92 1.56 15.47 -16.01
CA PHE A 92 2.34 16.67 -16.23
C PHE A 92 2.42 17.07 -17.70
N LEU A 93 2.57 18.37 -17.95
CA LEU A 93 2.89 18.90 -19.26
C LEU A 93 4.35 18.58 -19.59
N GLY A 94 4.60 17.53 -20.37
CA GLY A 94 5.96 17.05 -20.67
C GLY A 94 6.88 18.04 -21.39
N THR A 95 6.33 19.14 -21.93
CA THR A 95 7.10 20.21 -22.56
C THR A 95 7.70 21.22 -21.57
N LEU A 96 7.14 21.29 -20.35
CA LEU A 96 7.62 22.18 -19.29
C LEU A 96 8.80 21.56 -18.54
N THR A 97 9.60 22.42 -17.91
CA THR A 97 10.63 22.00 -16.95
C THR A 97 10.03 21.69 -15.57
N VAL A 98 10.81 21.02 -14.73
CA VAL A 98 10.47 20.77 -13.32
C VAL A 98 10.21 22.10 -12.61
N LYS A 99 11.13 23.07 -12.73
CA LYS A 99 11.01 24.39 -12.09
C LYS A 99 9.82 25.19 -12.62
N GLU A 100 9.56 25.17 -13.93
CA GLU A 100 8.38 25.80 -14.53
C GLU A 100 7.08 25.21 -13.96
N THR A 101 7.02 23.90 -13.80
CA THR A 101 5.82 23.20 -13.31
C THR A 101 5.52 23.50 -11.85
N ILE A 102 6.55 23.52 -11.00
CA ILE A 102 6.41 23.90 -9.59
C ILE A 102 6.01 25.38 -9.49
N THR A 103 6.67 26.26 -10.24
CA THR A 103 6.36 27.70 -10.26
C THR A 103 4.92 27.97 -10.71
N TYR A 104 4.50 27.30 -11.79
CA TYR A 104 3.13 27.40 -12.31
C TYR A 104 2.10 26.92 -11.27
N SER A 105 2.37 25.80 -10.62
CA SER A 105 1.50 25.27 -9.55
C SER A 105 1.44 26.21 -8.34
N ALA A 106 2.57 26.79 -7.95
CA ALA A 106 2.68 27.73 -6.85
C ALA A 106 1.85 28.99 -7.13
N HIS A 107 1.93 29.56 -8.34
CA HIS A 107 1.11 30.70 -8.75
C HIS A 107 -0.41 30.44 -8.66
N LEU A 108 -0.86 29.22 -8.94
CA LEU A 108 -2.27 28.86 -8.92
C LEU A 108 -2.80 28.55 -7.52
N ARG A 109 -1.97 27.94 -6.67
CA ARG A 109 -2.39 27.40 -5.38
C ARG A 109 -2.09 28.34 -4.20
N LEU A 110 -1.07 29.19 -4.30
CA LEU A 110 -0.73 30.12 -3.22
C LEU A 110 -1.61 31.38 -3.25
N PRO A 111 -1.77 32.07 -2.10
CA PRO A 111 -2.54 33.30 -2.03
C PRO A 111 -2.02 34.37 -2.99
N ARG A 112 -2.92 35.13 -3.64
CA ARG A 112 -2.54 36.23 -4.56
C ARG A 112 -1.67 37.33 -3.93
N LYS A 113 -1.60 37.39 -2.60
CA LYS A 113 -0.79 38.36 -1.86
C LYS A 113 0.69 37.96 -1.73
N THR A 114 1.04 36.72 -2.08
CA THR A 114 2.42 36.23 -2.02
C THR A 114 3.29 37.06 -2.95
N THR A 115 4.39 37.60 -2.42
CA THR A 115 5.37 38.37 -3.18
C THR A 115 6.14 37.47 -4.14
N LYS A 116 6.82 38.08 -5.12
CA LYS A 116 7.63 37.31 -6.07
C LYS A 116 8.81 36.63 -5.36
N GLU A 117 9.41 37.32 -4.40
CA GLU A 117 10.54 36.83 -3.60
C GLU A 117 10.13 35.64 -2.73
N GLU A 118 8.97 35.71 -2.08
CA GLU A 118 8.41 34.58 -1.32
C GLU A 118 8.09 33.39 -2.22
N LEU A 119 7.53 33.65 -3.40
CA LEU A 119 7.22 32.61 -4.37
C LEU A 119 8.49 31.89 -4.83
N ASP A 120 9.50 32.64 -5.25
CA ASP A 120 10.78 32.09 -5.71
C ASP A 120 11.46 31.28 -4.59
N SER A 121 11.37 31.75 -3.34
CA SER A 121 11.85 31.01 -2.17
C SER A 121 11.10 29.69 -1.95
N VAL A 122 9.77 29.70 -2.04
CA VAL A 122 8.95 28.48 -1.88
C VAL A 122 9.27 27.46 -2.97
N VAL A 123 9.41 27.91 -4.22
CA VAL A 123 9.78 27.03 -5.35
C VAL A 123 11.15 26.41 -5.14
N GLU A 124 12.16 27.21 -4.79
CA GLU A 124 13.53 26.72 -4.61
C GLU A 124 13.64 25.77 -3.41
N ASN A 125 12.98 26.09 -2.30
CA ASN A 125 12.90 25.21 -1.13
C ASN A 125 12.23 23.87 -1.49
N THR A 126 11.16 23.89 -2.28
CA THR A 126 10.46 22.66 -2.72
C THR A 126 11.35 21.79 -3.61
N ILE A 127 12.10 22.39 -4.54
CA ILE A 127 13.05 21.68 -5.39
C ILE A 127 14.14 21.02 -4.52
N MET A 128 14.64 21.74 -3.52
CA MET A 128 15.66 21.24 -2.61
C MET A 128 15.14 20.11 -1.71
N GLU A 129 13.97 20.27 -1.10
CA GLU A 129 13.34 19.28 -0.22
C GLU A 129 13.05 17.98 -0.98
N MET A 130 12.65 18.07 -2.25
CA MET A 130 12.39 16.90 -3.10
C MET A 130 13.66 16.32 -3.74
N GLY A 131 14.82 16.96 -3.57
CA GLY A 131 16.09 16.52 -4.17
C GLY A 131 16.08 16.56 -5.69
N LEU A 132 15.50 17.60 -6.28
CA LEU A 132 15.30 17.77 -7.74
C LEU A 132 16.22 18.84 -8.35
N GLN A 133 17.26 19.29 -7.63
CA GLN A 133 18.16 20.37 -8.07
C GLN A 133 18.80 20.07 -9.43
N ASP A 134 19.31 18.85 -9.60
CA ASP A 134 20.03 18.44 -10.81
C ASP A 134 19.13 18.42 -12.07
N CYS A 135 17.82 18.25 -11.88
CA CYS A 135 16.84 18.18 -12.97
C CYS A 135 15.87 19.36 -13.00
N ALA A 136 16.11 20.43 -12.23
CA ALA A 136 15.22 21.58 -12.10
C ALA A 136 14.88 22.23 -13.46
N ASP A 137 15.89 22.39 -14.33
CA ASP A 137 15.73 22.98 -15.67
C ASP A 137 15.53 21.93 -16.78
N SER A 138 15.45 20.65 -16.41
CA SER A 138 15.18 19.57 -17.36
C SER A 138 13.69 19.49 -17.67
N LYS A 139 13.36 19.20 -18.93
CA LYS A 139 11.97 18.94 -19.35
C LYS A 139 11.46 17.66 -18.69
N ILE A 140 10.20 17.68 -18.26
CA ILE A 140 9.55 16.52 -17.63
C ILE A 140 9.43 15.35 -18.61
N GLY A 141 9.26 15.65 -19.90
CA GLY A 141 9.11 14.65 -20.95
C GLY A 141 7.75 13.97 -20.95
N ASN A 142 7.50 13.25 -22.04
CA ASN A 142 6.29 12.49 -22.29
C ASN A 142 6.65 11.25 -23.12
N TRP A 143 5.65 10.50 -23.59
CA TRP A 143 5.87 9.35 -24.47
C TRP A 143 6.60 9.69 -25.80
N HIS A 144 6.49 10.96 -26.24
CA HIS A 144 7.30 11.75 -27.20
C HIS A 144 8.79 11.88 -26.93
N LEU A 145 9.02 12.51 -25.79
CA LEU A 145 10.19 13.29 -25.51
C LEU A 145 10.78 12.73 -24.24
N ARG A 146 12.03 12.28 -24.33
CA ARG A 146 12.79 11.89 -23.16
C ARG A 146 12.84 13.07 -22.19
N GLY A 147 12.56 12.80 -20.92
CA GLY A 147 12.63 13.77 -19.84
C GLY A 147 13.25 13.14 -18.59
N ILE A 148 12.80 13.62 -17.44
CA ILE A 148 13.22 13.14 -16.12
C ILE A 148 12.82 11.67 -15.90
N SER A 149 13.51 11.02 -14.95
CA SER A 149 13.19 9.66 -14.52
C SER A 149 11.80 9.57 -13.88
N THR A 150 11.24 8.36 -13.82
CA THR A 150 9.97 8.10 -13.14
C THR A 150 10.04 8.43 -11.64
N GLY A 151 11.17 8.17 -10.98
CA GLY A 151 11.38 8.52 -9.58
C GLY A 151 11.43 10.04 -9.34
N GLU A 152 12.11 10.79 -10.21
CA GLU A 152 12.08 12.26 -10.17
C GLU A 152 10.70 12.82 -10.46
N LYS A 153 9.97 12.24 -11.43
CA LYS A 153 8.59 12.63 -11.73
C LYS A 153 7.69 12.42 -10.52
N LYS A 154 7.88 11.33 -9.76
CA LYS A 154 7.08 11.11 -8.56
C LYS A 154 7.41 12.08 -7.44
N ARG A 155 8.68 12.39 -7.23
CA ARG A 155 9.12 13.44 -6.28
C ARG A 155 8.59 14.82 -6.69
N LEU A 156 8.51 15.12 -7.98
CA LEU A 156 7.85 16.33 -8.48
C LEU A 156 6.35 16.34 -8.15
N SER A 157 5.64 15.21 -8.29
CA SER A 157 4.23 15.08 -7.89
C SER A 157 4.00 15.39 -6.42
N ILE A 158 4.84 14.83 -5.56
CA ILE A 158 4.83 15.13 -4.12
C ILE A 158 5.18 16.61 -3.86
N GLY A 159 6.15 17.15 -4.60
CA GLY A 159 6.57 18.56 -4.51
C GLY A 159 5.47 19.55 -4.91
N VAL A 160 4.65 19.25 -5.92
CA VAL A 160 3.52 20.11 -6.29
C VAL A 160 2.44 20.10 -5.20
N GLU A 161 2.27 18.97 -4.54
CA GLU A 161 1.31 18.77 -3.46
C GLU A 161 1.75 19.41 -2.13
N ILE A 162 3.05 19.47 -1.83
CA ILE A 162 3.55 20.10 -0.60
C ILE A 162 3.48 21.63 -0.62
N LEU A 163 3.35 22.26 -1.80
CA LEU A 163 3.27 23.72 -1.95
C LEU A 163 2.16 24.36 -1.10
N THR A 164 1.04 23.66 -0.92
CA THR A 164 -0.09 24.15 -0.11
C THR A 164 0.14 23.99 1.39
N ARG A 165 1.28 23.43 1.80
CA ARG A 165 1.65 23.08 3.19
C ARG A 165 0.53 22.32 3.89
N PRO A 166 0.07 21.18 3.33
CA PRO A 166 -1.02 20.40 3.91
C PRO A 166 -0.61 19.84 5.28
N HIS A 167 -1.58 19.67 6.17
CA HIS A 167 -1.36 18.99 7.44
C HIS A 167 -1.33 17.47 7.29
N ILE A 168 -2.07 16.95 6.30
CA ILE A 168 -2.21 15.53 6.02
C ILE A 168 -1.90 15.29 4.55
N MET A 169 -1.01 14.33 4.27
CA MET A 169 -0.70 13.88 2.92
C MET A 169 -1.13 12.43 2.76
N LEU A 170 -1.98 12.18 1.77
CA LEU A 170 -2.46 10.86 1.38
C LEU A 170 -1.82 10.49 0.04
N LEU A 171 -1.18 9.33 -0.04
CA LEU A 171 -0.48 8.91 -1.26
C LEU A 171 -0.92 7.52 -1.68
N ASP A 172 -1.45 7.40 -2.89
CA ASP A 172 -1.84 6.11 -3.44
C ASP A 172 -0.69 5.53 -4.26
N GLU A 173 -0.10 4.44 -3.77
CA GLU A 173 0.96 3.67 -4.42
C GLU A 173 2.15 4.51 -4.92
N PRO A 174 2.80 5.32 -4.04
CA PRO A 174 3.84 6.25 -4.46
C PRO A 174 5.11 5.57 -4.98
N THR A 175 5.31 4.28 -4.72
CA THR A 175 6.50 3.54 -5.16
C THR A 175 6.23 2.62 -6.35
N THR A 176 5.01 2.61 -6.90
CA THR A 176 4.67 1.70 -8.00
C THR A 176 5.38 2.10 -9.30
N GLY A 177 5.96 1.11 -9.99
CA GLY A 177 6.69 1.33 -11.24
C GLY A 177 8.10 1.95 -11.06
N LEU A 178 8.59 2.04 -9.81
CA LEU A 178 9.94 2.50 -9.51
C LEU A 178 10.89 1.33 -9.23
N ASP A 179 12.16 1.49 -9.56
CA ASP A 179 13.22 0.64 -9.04
C ASP A 179 13.43 0.88 -7.53
N SER A 180 14.13 -0.04 -6.86
CA SER A 180 14.31 0.01 -5.41
C SER A 180 15.03 1.26 -4.91
N ALA A 181 15.98 1.81 -5.67
CA ALA A 181 16.70 3.02 -5.27
C ALA A 181 15.81 4.25 -5.41
N SER A 182 15.11 4.38 -6.53
CA SER A 182 14.14 5.46 -6.76
C SER A 182 13.01 5.45 -5.71
N ALA A 183 12.47 4.27 -5.40
CA ALA A 183 11.45 4.10 -4.36
C ALA A 183 11.96 4.52 -2.98
N PHE A 184 13.21 4.18 -2.64
CA PHE A 184 13.83 4.60 -1.39
C PHE A 184 13.95 6.13 -1.28
N PHE A 185 14.38 6.82 -2.35
CA PHE A 185 14.46 8.28 -2.32
C PHE A 185 13.10 8.96 -2.20
N VAL A 186 12.06 8.41 -2.85
CA VAL A 186 10.67 8.89 -2.70
C VAL A 186 10.21 8.74 -1.24
N MET A 187 10.40 7.56 -0.66
CA MET A 187 9.97 7.30 0.72
C MET A 187 10.78 8.07 1.75
N ARG A 188 12.07 8.32 1.48
CA ARG A 188 12.92 9.19 2.30
C ARG A 188 12.46 10.64 2.27
N ALA A 189 12.03 11.15 1.11
CA ALA A 189 11.43 12.48 1.02
C ALA A 189 10.15 12.55 1.87
N LEU A 190 9.27 11.54 1.76
CA LEU A 190 8.06 11.44 2.60
C LEU A 190 8.37 11.37 4.10
N SER A 191 9.43 10.68 4.49
CA SER A 191 9.91 10.64 5.87
C SER A 191 10.37 12.00 6.36
N SER A 192 11.09 12.77 5.55
CA SER A 192 11.46 14.16 5.87
C SER A 192 10.22 15.04 6.05
N ILE A 193 9.24 14.88 5.17
CA ILE A 193 7.95 15.60 5.22
C ILE A 193 7.19 15.27 6.50
N ALA A 194 7.15 13.98 6.89
CA ALA A 194 6.50 13.53 8.11
C ALA A 194 7.21 14.13 9.33
N TYR A 195 8.55 14.06 9.38
CA TYR A 195 9.38 14.58 10.47
C TYR A 195 9.17 16.08 10.76
N ASP A 196 8.80 16.86 9.74
CA ASP A 196 8.37 18.25 9.87
C ASP A 196 7.00 18.44 10.60
N GLY A 197 6.43 17.37 11.17
CA GLY A 197 5.18 17.38 11.91
C GLY A 197 3.94 17.26 11.03
N LYS A 198 4.07 16.71 9.82
CA LYS A 198 2.94 16.37 8.95
C LYS A 198 2.51 14.93 9.18
N ILE A 199 1.25 14.62 8.88
CA ILE A 199 0.75 13.25 8.87
C ILE A 199 0.89 12.70 7.45
N VAL A 200 1.60 11.59 7.27
CA VAL A 200 1.74 10.95 5.96
C VAL A 200 1.11 9.56 6.00
N ILE A 201 0.14 9.33 5.12
CA ILE A 201 -0.51 8.02 4.94
C ILE A 201 -0.29 7.59 3.50
N CYS A 202 0.32 6.43 3.28
CA CYS A 202 0.55 5.91 1.93
C CYS A 202 0.09 4.47 1.77
N SER A 203 -0.47 4.12 0.61
CA SER A 203 -0.70 2.71 0.25
C SER A 203 0.55 2.12 -0.38
N LEU A 204 0.99 0.94 0.07
CA LEU A 204 2.15 0.24 -0.48
C LEU A 204 1.76 -1.20 -0.83
N HIS A 205 2.15 -1.64 -2.04
CA HIS A 205 1.80 -2.98 -2.51
C HIS A 205 2.82 -4.03 -2.07
N GLN A 206 4.12 -3.82 -2.26
CA GLN A 206 5.20 -4.73 -1.80
C GLN A 206 6.53 -3.94 -1.61
N PRO A 207 6.74 -3.24 -0.49
CA PRO A 207 7.96 -2.45 -0.30
C PRO A 207 9.19 -3.33 -0.09
N SER A 208 10.36 -2.86 -0.56
CA SER A 208 11.65 -3.46 -0.22
C SER A 208 11.94 -3.36 1.28
N SER A 209 12.85 -4.17 1.79
CA SER A 209 13.24 -4.13 3.21
C SER A 209 13.72 -2.75 3.65
N ASP A 210 14.46 -2.04 2.77
CA ASP A 210 14.95 -0.70 3.06
C ASP A 210 13.81 0.32 3.18
N VAL A 211 12.80 0.23 2.30
CA VAL A 211 11.60 1.06 2.39
C VAL A 211 10.77 0.71 3.61
N PHE A 212 10.61 -0.58 3.92
CA PHE A 212 9.85 -1.04 5.07
C PHE A 212 10.43 -0.51 6.40
N ASN A 213 11.75 -0.38 6.49
CA ASN A 213 12.42 0.17 7.67
C ASN A 213 12.19 1.67 7.88
N LEU A 214 11.71 2.40 6.87
CA LEU A 214 11.34 3.82 6.97
C LEU A 214 9.92 4.03 7.50
N LEU A 215 9.14 2.95 7.66
CA LEU A 215 7.74 3.02 8.10
C LEU A 215 7.65 2.98 9.62
N ASP A 216 6.83 3.86 10.18
CA ASP A 216 6.58 3.91 11.63
C ASP A 216 5.41 3.00 11.98
N ASP A 217 4.28 3.20 11.30
CA ASP A 217 3.03 2.50 11.53
C ASP A 217 2.59 1.69 10.31
N LEU A 218 1.90 0.58 10.56
CA LEU A 218 1.42 -0.35 9.55
C LEU A 218 -0.05 -0.70 9.77
N LEU A 219 -0.86 -0.53 8.73
CA LEU A 219 -2.22 -1.02 8.61
C LEU A 219 -2.27 -2.12 7.55
N LEU A 220 -2.52 -3.36 7.95
CA LEU A 220 -2.72 -4.48 7.02
C LEU A 220 -4.21 -4.71 6.76
N LEU A 221 -4.58 -4.67 5.48
CA LEU A 221 -5.93 -4.90 5.00
C LEU A 221 -6.04 -6.19 4.20
N SER A 222 -7.11 -6.94 4.44
CA SER A 222 -7.52 -8.06 3.59
C SER A 222 -9.03 -8.10 3.48
N GLY A 223 -9.57 -8.25 2.26
CA GLY A 223 -11.01 -8.34 2.03
C GLY A 223 -11.84 -7.12 2.50
N GLY A 224 -11.22 -5.96 2.72
CA GLY A 224 -11.90 -4.79 3.29
C GLY A 224 -11.94 -4.76 4.83
N GLU A 225 -11.23 -5.66 5.49
CA GLU A 225 -11.12 -5.75 6.95
C GLU A 225 -9.69 -5.49 7.42
N THR A 226 -9.54 -5.04 8.67
CA THR A 226 -8.23 -4.83 9.30
C THR A 226 -7.70 -6.13 9.88
N VAL A 227 -6.53 -6.57 9.42
CA VAL A 227 -5.82 -7.74 9.96
C VAL A 227 -4.86 -7.32 11.08
N TYR A 228 -4.18 -6.20 10.89
CA TYR A 228 -3.21 -5.65 11.85
C TYR A 228 -3.21 -4.13 11.76
N PHE A 229 -3.06 -3.47 12.91
CA PHE A 229 -2.82 -2.05 13.01
C PHE A 229 -1.90 -1.77 14.19
N GLY A 230 -0.82 -1.02 13.96
CA GLY A 230 0.14 -0.61 14.99
C GLY A 230 1.53 -0.41 14.41
N GLU A 231 2.55 -0.35 15.27
CA GLU A 231 3.94 -0.14 14.85
C GLU A 231 4.40 -1.19 13.82
N ALA A 232 5.06 -0.77 12.74
CA ALA A 232 5.50 -1.66 11.67
C ALA A 232 6.47 -2.76 12.17
N LYS A 233 7.34 -2.43 13.13
CA LYS A 233 8.31 -3.36 13.72
C LYS A 233 7.64 -4.45 14.58
N MET A 234 6.49 -4.15 15.18
CA MET A 234 5.76 -5.08 16.04
C MET A 234 4.94 -6.11 15.26
N ALA A 235 4.68 -5.84 13.97
CA ALA A 235 3.97 -6.77 13.09
C ALA A 235 4.64 -8.15 13.02
N VAL A 236 5.99 -8.21 13.03
CA VAL A 236 6.71 -9.50 13.01
C VAL A 236 6.36 -10.37 14.22
N LYS A 237 6.23 -9.76 15.40
CA LYS A 237 5.86 -10.47 16.64
C LYS A 237 4.41 -10.93 16.58
N PHE A 238 3.50 -10.07 16.12
CA PHE A 238 2.09 -10.40 15.92
C PHE A 238 1.91 -11.65 15.05
N PHE A 239 2.58 -11.72 13.89
CA PHE A 239 2.51 -12.90 13.02
C PHE A 239 3.17 -14.13 13.63
N ALA A 240 4.24 -13.98 14.42
CA ALA A 240 4.86 -15.10 15.12
C ALA A 240 3.93 -15.70 16.20
N GLU A 241 3.23 -14.86 16.96
CA GLU A 241 2.25 -15.27 17.97
C GLU A 241 1.01 -15.93 17.34
N ALA A 242 0.61 -15.47 16.14
CA ALA A 242 -0.45 -16.10 15.36
C ALA A 242 -0.08 -17.45 14.74
N GLY A 243 1.17 -17.93 14.92
CA GLY A 243 1.65 -19.21 14.39
C GLY A 243 2.29 -19.14 13.00
N PHE A 244 2.52 -17.92 12.48
CA PHE A 244 3.13 -17.66 11.17
C PHE A 244 4.44 -16.88 11.31
N PRO A 245 5.49 -17.43 11.95
CA PRO A 245 6.75 -16.72 12.14
C PRO A 245 7.41 -16.36 10.80
N CYS A 246 7.93 -15.13 10.72
CA CYS A 246 8.63 -14.68 9.52
C CYS A 246 9.97 -15.42 9.37
N PRO A 247 10.26 -16.02 8.20
CA PRO A 247 11.56 -16.65 7.95
C PRO A 247 12.72 -15.64 8.01
N THR A 248 13.87 -16.06 8.52
CA THR A 248 15.04 -15.20 8.81
C THR A 248 15.64 -14.48 7.60
N LYS A 249 15.44 -15.01 6.39
CA LYS A 249 15.96 -14.44 5.13
C LYS A 249 14.87 -13.89 4.21
N ARG A 250 13.65 -13.75 4.72
CA ARG A 250 12.52 -13.23 3.94
C ARG A 250 12.22 -11.80 4.36
N ASN A 251 11.85 -10.97 3.38
CA ASN A 251 11.35 -9.63 3.67
C ASN A 251 10.04 -9.74 4.47
N PRO A 252 9.92 -9.09 5.65
CA PRO A 252 8.70 -9.10 6.44
C PRO A 252 7.47 -8.65 5.65
N SER A 253 7.59 -7.62 4.81
CA SER A 253 6.47 -7.09 4.02
C SER A 253 5.85 -8.14 3.11
N ASP A 254 6.70 -8.90 2.40
CA ASP A 254 6.30 -10.00 1.52
C ASP A 254 5.71 -11.18 2.31
N HIS A 255 6.26 -11.50 3.49
CA HIS A 255 5.71 -12.54 4.35
C HIS A 255 4.29 -12.19 4.82
N PHE A 256 4.05 -10.97 5.28
CA PHE A 256 2.72 -10.53 5.74
C PHE A 256 1.69 -10.61 4.63
N LEU A 257 2.02 -10.08 3.44
CA LEU A 257 1.13 -10.10 2.29
C LEU A 257 0.79 -11.52 1.84
N ARG A 258 1.75 -12.44 1.89
CA ARG A 258 1.50 -13.85 1.60
C ARG A 258 0.53 -14.48 2.60
N CYS A 259 0.66 -14.16 3.89
CA CYS A 259 -0.20 -14.73 4.93
C CYS A 259 -1.64 -14.23 4.85
N ILE A 260 -1.85 -12.98 4.42
CA ILE A 260 -3.19 -12.36 4.39
C ILE A 260 -3.89 -12.49 3.03
N ASN A 261 -3.19 -12.96 1.99
CA ASN A 261 -3.76 -13.07 0.65
C ASN A 261 -4.51 -14.38 0.45
N LEU A 262 -5.84 -14.29 0.45
CA LEU A 262 -6.78 -15.38 0.23
C LEU A 262 -6.61 -16.08 -1.12
N ASP A 263 -6.03 -15.40 -2.13
CA ASP A 263 -5.78 -16.01 -3.44
C ASP A 263 -4.79 -17.18 -3.34
N PHE A 264 -3.85 -17.14 -2.39
CA PHE A 264 -2.92 -18.27 -2.19
C PHE A 264 -3.63 -19.50 -1.65
N ASP A 265 -4.68 -19.35 -0.85
CA ASP A 265 -5.46 -20.49 -0.36
C ASP A 265 -6.23 -21.14 -1.51
N ILE A 266 -6.82 -20.33 -2.40
CA ILE A 266 -7.51 -20.81 -3.60
C ILE A 266 -6.53 -21.53 -4.54
N ILE A 267 -5.34 -20.98 -4.76
CA ILE A 267 -4.31 -21.60 -5.60
C ILE A 267 -3.78 -22.88 -4.95
N ALA A 268 -3.53 -22.88 -3.63
CA ALA A 268 -3.09 -24.08 -2.92
C ALA A 268 -4.14 -25.19 -2.98
N GLU A 269 -5.42 -24.85 -2.78
CA GLU A 269 -6.53 -25.79 -2.99
C GLU A 269 -6.61 -26.30 -4.44
N ALA A 270 -6.44 -25.41 -5.42
CA ALA A 270 -6.46 -25.78 -6.84
C ALA A 270 -5.28 -26.70 -7.20
N LEU A 271 -4.09 -26.43 -6.68
CA LEU A 271 -2.89 -27.25 -6.86
C LEU A 271 -3.02 -28.62 -6.17
N LEU A 272 -3.59 -28.66 -4.97
CA LEU A 272 -3.92 -29.92 -4.28
C LEU A 272 -4.97 -30.73 -5.05
N ARG A 273 -5.99 -30.07 -5.61
CA ARG A 273 -6.96 -30.71 -6.51
C ARG A 273 -6.28 -31.23 -7.77
N TYR A 274 -5.36 -30.48 -8.38
CA TYR A 274 -4.58 -30.91 -9.55
C TYR A 274 -3.67 -32.09 -9.24
N GLN A 275 -2.97 -32.10 -8.11
CA GLN A 275 -2.17 -33.24 -7.67
C GLN A 275 -3.04 -34.47 -7.41
N ASN A 276 -4.21 -34.31 -6.78
CA ASN A 276 -5.17 -35.39 -6.59
C ASN A 276 -5.77 -35.90 -7.92
N ILE A 277 -5.93 -35.04 -8.93
CA ILE A 277 -6.32 -35.43 -10.29
C ILE A 277 -5.20 -36.18 -11.00
N CYS A 278 -3.93 -35.77 -10.88
CA CYS A 278 -2.79 -36.50 -11.44
C CYS A 278 -2.61 -37.88 -10.80
N VAL A 279 -2.81 -38.01 -9.48
CA VAL A 279 -2.79 -39.31 -8.79
C VAL A 279 -3.96 -40.21 -9.27
N ARG A 280 -5.14 -39.64 -9.54
CA ARG A 280 -6.28 -40.37 -10.13
C ARG A 280 -6.07 -40.75 -11.60
N ALA A 281 -5.44 -39.89 -12.41
CA ALA A 281 -5.14 -40.15 -13.81
C ALA A 281 -4.06 -41.24 -13.97
N LEU A 282 -3.08 -41.30 -13.07
CA LEU A 282 -2.09 -42.39 -13.01
C LEU A 282 -2.67 -43.73 -12.52
N SER A 283 -3.82 -43.71 -11.85
CA SER A 283 -4.54 -44.94 -11.46
C SER A 283 -5.49 -45.49 -12.53
N CYS A 284 -5.62 -44.84 -13.70
CA CYS A 284 -6.58 -45.22 -14.75
C CYS A 284 -5.93 -45.65 -16.08
N SER A 285 -4.63 -45.93 -16.09
CA SER A 285 -3.95 -46.56 -17.22
C SER A 285 -2.73 -47.29 -16.71
N TYR A 286 -2.90 -48.55 -16.29
CA TYR A 286 -1.96 -49.67 -16.41
C TYR A 286 -2.57 -50.86 -15.65
N ASP A 287 -3.41 -51.63 -16.34
CA ASP A 287 -3.67 -53.02 -15.96
C ASP A 287 -2.52 -53.86 -16.55
N VAL A 288 -1.43 -53.97 -15.79
CA VAL A 288 -0.49 -55.08 -15.91
C VAL A 288 -0.10 -55.50 -14.49
N HIS A 289 -0.86 -56.46 -13.98
CA HIS A 289 -0.46 -57.49 -13.01
C HIS A 289 0.74 -57.19 -12.10
N TRP A 290 0.45 -56.83 -10.85
CA TRP A 290 0.85 -57.70 -9.74
C TRP A 290 -0.11 -57.53 -8.56
N ARG A 291 -0.40 -58.67 -7.95
CA ARG A 291 -1.44 -58.93 -6.96
C ARG A 291 -0.83 -58.88 -5.56
N LEU A 292 -1.73 -58.75 -4.58
CA LEU A 292 -1.61 -59.03 -3.12
C LEU A 292 -1.17 -57.86 -2.23
N THR A 293 -1.74 -57.60 -1.05
CA THR A 293 -3.09 -57.68 -0.45
C THR A 293 -2.92 -57.14 0.98
N TRP A 294 -3.79 -56.22 1.39
CA TRP A 294 -4.36 -55.96 2.73
C TRP A 294 -3.76 -56.63 3.99
N SER A 295 -3.51 -55.86 5.05
CA SER A 295 -4.46 -55.65 6.17
C SER A 295 -3.80 -55.07 7.44
N LEU A 296 -4.52 -54.16 8.09
CA LEU A 296 -4.30 -53.71 9.47
C LEU A 296 -4.70 -54.81 10.45
N THR A 297 -3.91 -55.07 11.49
CA THR A 297 -4.39 -55.29 12.87
C THR A 297 -3.21 -55.30 13.88
N SER A 298 -3.28 -54.38 14.83
CA SER A 298 -2.92 -54.47 16.26
C SER A 298 -1.96 -55.55 16.79
N GLY A 299 -0.93 -55.10 17.53
CA GLY A 299 -0.45 -55.78 18.75
C GLY A 299 1.02 -56.17 18.77
N PRO A 300 1.67 -56.23 19.96
CA PRO A 300 3.08 -55.90 20.15
C PRO A 300 3.99 -57.13 20.27
N VAL A 301 5.26 -56.86 20.60
CA VAL A 301 6.32 -57.77 21.10
C VAL A 301 7.30 -58.27 20.03
N GLY A 302 8.59 -58.04 20.29
CA GLY A 302 9.66 -58.90 19.80
C GLY A 302 10.86 -58.17 19.20
N LEU A 303 11.87 -57.93 20.03
CA LEU A 303 13.27 -57.82 19.60
C LEU A 303 13.65 -59.01 18.69
N VAL A 304 14.55 -58.76 17.74
CA VAL A 304 15.78 -59.53 17.43
C VAL A 304 16.20 -59.24 15.98
N GLU A 305 17.18 -58.35 15.87
CA GLU A 305 18.51 -58.55 15.26
C GLU A 305 18.73 -59.63 14.16
N VAL A 306 19.66 -59.26 13.27
CA VAL A 306 20.61 -60.08 12.49
C VAL A 306 20.40 -60.20 10.96
N HIS A 307 21.52 -59.86 10.32
CA HIS A 307 21.97 -59.82 8.94
C HIS A 307 21.59 -60.92 7.94
N ALA A 308 21.45 -60.44 6.70
CA ALA A 308 22.12 -60.82 5.44
C ALA A 308 22.39 -62.30 5.12
N SER A 309 21.93 -62.65 3.91
CA SER A 309 22.79 -63.19 2.84
C SER A 309 22.21 -62.80 1.50
#